data_AF-A0A927GAZ7-F1
#
_entry.id   AF-A0A927GAZ7-F1
#
_cell.length_a   1.000
_cell.length_b   1.000
_cell.length_c   1.000
_cell.angle_alpha   90.00
_cell.angle_beta   90.00
_cell.angle_gamma   90.00
#
_symmetry.space_group_name_H-M   'P 1'
#
loop_
_entity.id
_entity.type
_entity.pdbx_description
1 polymer ?
#
loop_
_entity_poly.entity_id
_entity_poly.type
_entity_poly.pdbx_seq_one_letter_code
_entity_poly.pdbx_strand_id
1 'polypeptide(L)'
;MLTVYRTVKAKYIHEPLATEGARLFGGRWNPKGYPLLYTTSSPALALVESLVHQPRVKYNRLPKLFLFTLEIPDDSVTTWSQESLPAYWNEESYERTQWILGDWLIEPTTLV
;
A
#
# COMPACT_ATOMS: atom_id res chain seq x y z
N MET A 1 0.35 -1.73 -20.04
CA MET A 1 -0.01 -0.80 -18.95
C MET A 1 -0.68 -1.63 -17.88
N LEU A 2 -0.16 -1.61 -16.65
CA LEU A 2 -0.76 -2.23 -15.49
C LEU A 2 -1.70 -1.25 -14.80
N THR A 3 -2.99 -1.60 -14.69
CA THR A 3 -3.98 -0.80 -13.97
C THR A 3 -4.02 -1.22 -12.50
N VAL A 4 -3.81 -0.25 -11.60
CA VAL A 4 -3.90 -0.45 -10.15
C VAL A 4 -4.84 0.56 -9.52
N TYR A 5 -5.28 0.25 -8.29
CA TYR A 5 -6.32 0.99 -7.61
C TYR A 5 -5.86 1.44 -6.23
N ARG A 6 -6.36 2.59 -5.78
CA ARG A 6 -6.09 3.11 -4.44
C ARG A 6 -7.32 3.79 -3.88
N THR A 7 -7.68 3.45 -2.65
CA THR A 7 -8.71 4.16 -1.89
C THR A 7 -8.10 5.29 -1.07
N VAL A 8 -8.72 6.46 -1.11
CA VAL A 8 -8.27 7.66 -0.38
C VAL A 8 -9.45 8.23 0.41
N LYS A 9 -9.19 8.61 1.68
CA LYS A 9 -10.21 9.27 2.50
C LYS A 9 -10.51 10.66 1.94
N ALA A 10 -11.77 11.10 2.02
CA ALA A 10 -12.21 12.39 1.47
C ALA A 10 -11.31 13.60 1.80
N LYS A 11 -10.72 13.65 3.00
CA LYS A 11 -9.81 14.73 3.42
C LYS A 11 -8.45 14.77 2.70
N TYR A 12 -8.09 13.73 1.95
CA TYR A 12 -6.79 13.59 1.28
C TYR A 12 -6.92 13.48 -0.25
N ILE A 13 -8.09 13.75 -0.82
CA ILE A 13 -8.34 13.57 -2.26
C ILE A 13 -7.50 14.49 -3.16
N HIS A 14 -7.00 15.60 -2.61
CA HIS A 14 -6.16 16.56 -3.34
C HIS A 14 -4.72 16.05 -3.54
N GLU A 15 -4.32 15.01 -2.82
CA GLU A 15 -2.97 14.43 -2.86
C GLU A 15 -3.06 12.90 -2.92
N PRO A 16 -3.64 12.30 -3.98
CA PRO A 16 -3.93 10.86 -4.03
C PRO A 16 -2.68 9.98 -4.00
N LEU A 17 -1.53 10.55 -4.41
CA LEU A 17 -0.22 9.91 -4.41
C LEU A 17 0.59 10.16 -3.12
N ALA A 18 0.04 10.86 -2.13
CA ALA A 18 0.75 11.11 -0.88
C ALA A 18 1.08 9.80 -0.15
N THR A 19 2.33 9.69 0.29
CA THR A 19 2.90 8.55 1.01
C THR A 19 3.15 8.83 2.49
N GLU A 20 2.88 10.06 2.95
CA GLU A 20 3.17 10.53 4.31
C GLU A 20 2.50 9.67 5.39
N GLY A 21 1.30 9.16 5.14
CA GLY A 21 0.64 8.24 6.06
C GLY A 21 1.43 6.94 6.27
N ALA A 22 1.94 6.34 5.20
CA ALA A 22 2.77 5.14 5.28
C ALA A 22 4.11 5.45 5.95
N ARG A 23 4.69 6.63 5.69
CA ARG A 23 5.93 7.09 6.35
C ARG A 23 5.76 7.24 7.86
N LEU A 24 4.67 7.86 8.32
CA LEU A 24 4.44 8.15 9.74
C LEU A 24 4.07 6.90 10.55
N PHE A 25 3.26 6.02 9.98
CA PHE A 25 2.69 4.88 10.71
C PHE A 25 3.34 3.54 10.37
N GLY A 26 4.09 3.45 9.26
CA GLY A 26 4.54 2.18 8.70
C GLY A 26 3.39 1.41 8.04
N GLY A 27 3.73 0.30 7.40
CA GLY A 27 2.77 -0.66 6.84
C GLY A 27 3.35 -2.06 6.88
N ARG A 28 2.81 -3.01 6.11
CA ARG A 28 3.39 -4.36 6.02
C ARG A 28 4.74 -4.36 5.32
N TRP A 29 4.95 -3.48 4.34
CA TRP A 29 6.10 -3.49 3.44
C TRP A 29 7.03 -2.28 3.63
N ASN A 30 6.79 -1.43 4.63
CA ASN A 30 7.66 -0.30 4.94
C ASN A 30 7.67 0.00 6.45
N PRO A 31 8.83 0.23 7.07
CA PRO A 31 8.93 0.69 8.45
C PRO A 31 8.61 2.18 8.55
N LYS A 32 8.36 2.65 9.78
CA LYS A 32 8.21 4.09 10.05
C LYS A 32 9.47 4.84 9.60
N GLY A 33 9.27 6.00 8.99
CA GLY A 33 10.33 6.82 8.40
C GLY A 33 10.48 6.65 6.88
N TYR A 34 10.01 5.54 6.31
CA TYR A 34 10.14 5.25 4.89
C TYR A 34 8.80 5.42 4.16
N PRO A 35 8.68 6.34 3.19
CA PRO A 35 7.45 6.53 2.44
C PRO A 35 7.21 5.36 1.48
N LEU A 36 5.95 4.95 1.33
CA LEU A 36 5.54 3.95 0.34
C LEU A 36 4.10 4.20 -0.13
N LEU A 37 3.87 4.08 -1.44
CA LEU A 37 2.53 4.17 -2.03
C LEU A 37 1.92 2.78 -2.20
N TYR A 38 0.86 2.49 -1.45
CA TYR A 38 0.13 1.24 -1.56
C TYR A 38 -0.99 1.34 -2.60
N THR A 39 -1.07 0.34 -3.47
CA THR A 39 -2.13 0.14 -4.46
C THR A 39 -2.59 -1.31 -4.44
N THR A 40 -3.70 -1.61 -5.11
CA THR A 40 -4.29 -2.95 -5.23
C THR A 40 -4.58 -3.29 -6.68
N SER A 41 -4.66 -4.59 -6.99
CA SER A 41 -4.96 -5.08 -8.35
C SER A 41 -6.44 -4.97 -8.74
N SER A 42 -7.33 -4.66 -7.80
CA SER A 42 -8.76 -4.46 -8.06
C SER A 42 -9.41 -3.45 -7.11
N PRO A 43 -10.54 -2.83 -7.51
CA PRO A 43 -11.34 -1.98 -6.62
C PRO A 43 -11.86 -2.69 -5.37
N ALA A 44 -12.27 -3.96 -5.52
CA ALA A 44 -12.78 -4.76 -4.41
C ALA A 44 -11.70 -4.98 -3.33
N LEU A 45 -10.46 -5.26 -3.75
CA LEU A 45 -9.33 -5.40 -2.83
C LEU A 45 -9.01 -4.07 -2.12
N ALA A 46 -9.07 -2.94 -2.82
CA ALA A 46 -8.85 -1.62 -2.22
C ALA A 46 -9.86 -1.35 -1.09
N LEU A 47 -11.12 -1.74 -1.29
CA LEU A 47 -12.16 -1.61 -0.28
C LEU A 47 -11.91 -2.54 0.92
N VAL A 48 -11.60 -3.82 0.69
CA VAL A 48 -11.32 -4.77 1.78
C VAL A 48 -10.15 -4.30 2.65
N GLU A 49 -9.05 -3.87 2.03
CA GLU A 49 -7.90 -3.29 2.74
C GLU A 49 -8.30 -2.07 3.59
N SER A 50 -9.19 -1.22 3.07
CA SER A 50 -9.66 -0.05 3.82
C SER A 50 -10.51 -0.40 5.04
N LEU A 51 -11.24 -1.52 4.98
CA LEU A 51 -12.21 -1.96 6.00
C LEU A 51 -11.60 -2.86 7.06
N VAL A 52 -10.69 -3.78 6.69
CA VAL A 52 -10.01 -4.71 7.62
C VAL A 52 -9.19 -3.95 8.67
N HIS A 53 -8.62 -2.80 8.31
CA HIS A 53 -7.93 -1.92 9.24
C HIS A 53 -8.87 -1.11 10.15
N GLN A 54 -10.19 -1.26 10.01
CA GLN A 54 -11.22 -0.55 10.79
C GLN A 54 -12.33 -1.48 11.34
N PRO A 55 -11.99 -2.64 11.95
CA PRO A 55 -12.98 -3.70 12.24
C PRO A 55 -14.02 -3.31 13.30
N ARG A 56 -13.84 -2.17 13.98
CA ARG A 56 -14.73 -1.69 15.06
C ARG A 56 -15.51 -0.42 14.70
N VAL A 57 -15.38 0.09 13.47
CA VAL A 57 -16.10 1.29 13.04
C VAL A 57 -17.47 0.89 12.49
N LYS A 58 -18.55 1.42 13.10
CA LYS A 58 -19.91 1.23 12.57
C LYS A 58 -19.99 1.73 11.13
N TYR A 59 -20.76 1.05 10.28
CA TYR A 59 -20.91 1.39 8.87
C TYR A 59 -21.23 2.88 8.64
N ASN A 60 -22.13 3.46 9.43
CA ASN A 60 -22.52 4.88 9.35
C ASN A 60 -21.44 5.88 9.80
N ARG A 61 -20.31 5.39 10.34
CA ARG A 61 -19.13 6.19 10.72
C ARG A 61 -17.92 5.90 9.83
N LEU A 62 -18.06 5.04 8.81
CA LEU A 62 -17.00 4.83 7.85
C LEU A 62 -16.74 6.15 7.11
N PRO A 63 -15.46 6.52 6.91
CA PRO A 63 -15.13 7.70 6.15
C PRO A 63 -15.63 7.52 4.70
N LYS A 64 -16.00 8.63 4.06
CA LYS A 64 -16.16 8.63 2.59
C LYS A 64 -14.81 8.28 1.96
N LEU A 65 -14.80 7.22 1.16
CA LEU A 65 -13.64 6.75 0.41
C LEU A 65 -13.84 7.10 -1.07
N PHE A 66 -12.76 7.55 -1.70
CA PHE A 66 -12.66 7.79 -3.13
C PHE A 66 -11.72 6.76 -3.73
N LEU A 67 -12.10 6.21 -4.89
CA LEU A 67 -11.27 5.27 -5.63
C LEU A 67 -10.51 6.01 -6.72
N PHE A 68 -9.19 5.89 -6.70
CA PHE A 68 -8.32 6.33 -7.78
C PHE A 68 -7.88 5.12 -8.60
N THR A 69 -7.82 5.31 -9.91
CA THR A 69 -7.25 4.35 -10.87
C THR A 69 -5.93 4.94 -11.35
N LEU A 70 -4.88 4.13 -11.32
CA LEU A 70 -3.54 4.51 -11.71
C LEU A 70 -3.08 3.55 -12.82
N GLU A 71 -2.35 4.08 -13.78
CA GLU A 71 -1.73 3.30 -14.84
C GLU A 71 -0.22 3.31 -14.66
N ILE A 72 0.38 2.12 -14.65
CA ILE A 72 1.82 1.92 -14.53
C ILE A 72 2.33 1.35 -15.86
N PRO A 73 3.38 1.93 -16.46
CA PRO A 73 4.04 1.33 -17.62
C PRO A 73 4.56 -0.08 -17.30
N ASP A 74 4.39 -1.04 -18.21
CA ASP A 74 4.75 -2.45 -17.93
C ASP A 74 6.26 -2.64 -17.72
N ASP A 75 7.08 -1.80 -18.34
CA ASP A 75 8.54 -1.76 -18.19
C ASP A 75 9.02 -1.18 -16.85
N SER A 76 8.09 -0.62 -16.07
CA SER A 76 8.35 -0.02 -14.74
C SER A 76 7.93 -0.95 -13.59
N VAL A 77 7.57 -2.20 -13.88
CA VAL A 77 7.07 -3.18 -12.90
C VAL A 77 8.15 -4.21 -12.57
N THR A 78 8.43 -4.38 -11.28
CA THR A 78 9.17 -5.54 -10.76
C THR A 78 8.19 -6.46 -10.03
N THR A 79 8.24 -7.77 -10.34
CA THR A 79 7.35 -8.77 -9.76
C THR A 79 8.12 -9.77 -8.92
N TRP A 80 7.59 -10.11 -7.75
CA TRP A 80 8.09 -11.19 -6.89
C TRP A 80 7.10 -12.36 -6.91
N SER A 81 7.62 -13.58 -7.02
CA SER A 81 6.81 -14.79 -6.84
C SER A 81 6.73 -15.12 -5.34
N GLN A 82 5.72 -15.90 -4.95
CA GLN A 82 5.57 -16.30 -3.56
C GLN A 82 6.77 -17.12 -3.05
N GLU A 83 7.40 -17.90 -3.91
CA GLU A 83 8.57 -18.73 -3.61
C GLU A 83 9.84 -17.88 -3.40
N SER A 84 9.87 -16.68 -3.98
CA SER A 84 10.98 -15.73 -3.80
C SER A 84 10.90 -14.94 -2.48
N LEU A 85 9.74 -14.98 -1.81
CA LEU A 85 9.51 -14.26 -0.56
C LEU A 85 9.99 -15.09 0.65
N PRO A 86 10.52 -14.44 1.71
CA PRO A 86 10.87 -15.15 2.94
C PRO A 86 9.67 -15.87 3.55
N ALA A 87 9.89 -17.00 4.23
CA ALA A 87 8.81 -17.79 4.83
C ALA A 87 7.87 -17.02 5.79
N TYR A 88 8.33 -15.88 6.32
CA TYR A 88 7.60 -15.01 7.23
C TYR A 88 6.86 -13.84 6.54
N TRP A 89 6.79 -13.79 5.21
CA TRP A 89 6.23 -12.64 4.48
C TRP A 89 4.77 -12.31 4.82
N ASN A 90 4.00 -13.32 5.21
CA ASN A 90 2.57 -13.22 5.52
C ASN A 90 2.28 -13.25 7.03
N GLU A 91 3.28 -13.07 7.89
CA GLU A 91 3.07 -13.02 9.33
C GLU A 91 2.10 -11.89 9.73
N GLU A 92 1.34 -12.10 10.80
CA GLU A 92 0.44 -11.07 11.32
C GLU A 92 1.22 -9.85 11.82
N SER A 93 2.41 -10.07 12.41
CA SER A 93 3.31 -9.00 12.84
C SER A 93 4.03 -8.36 11.66
N TYR A 94 4.19 -7.04 11.72
CA TYR A 94 4.86 -6.28 10.67
C TYR A 94 6.37 -6.14 10.89
N GLU A 95 6.90 -6.52 12.06
CA GLU A 95 8.29 -6.23 12.46
C GLU A 95 9.34 -6.72 11.46
N ARG A 96 9.17 -7.93 10.93
CA ARG A 96 10.08 -8.49 9.91
C ARG A 96 9.65 -8.18 8.49
N THR A 97 8.34 -8.16 8.22
CA THR A 97 7.81 -7.98 6.87
C THR A 97 8.09 -6.58 6.33
N GLN A 98 8.15 -5.59 7.21
CA GLN A 98 8.46 -4.19 6.88
C GLN A 98 9.80 -4.01 6.17
N TRP A 99 10.76 -4.90 6.40
CA TRP A 99 12.11 -4.81 5.87
C TRP A 99 12.37 -5.71 4.66
N ILE A 100 11.36 -6.43 4.17
CA ILE A 100 11.52 -7.25 2.95
C ILE A 100 11.95 -6.40 1.75
N LEU A 101 11.52 -5.14 1.70
CA LEU A 101 11.93 -4.16 0.68
C LEU A 101 13.03 -3.22 1.17
N GLY A 102 13.77 -3.56 2.24
CA GLY A 102 14.68 -2.64 2.93
C GLY A 102 15.69 -1.96 2.02
N ASP A 103 16.40 -2.73 1.19
CA ASP A 103 17.40 -2.20 0.26
C ASP A 103 16.77 -1.22 -0.74
N TRP A 104 15.60 -1.57 -1.29
CA TRP A 104 14.87 -0.72 -2.23
C TRP A 104 14.28 0.53 -1.56
N LEU A 105 13.88 0.46 -0.29
CA LEU A 105 13.39 1.62 0.45
C LEU A 105 14.50 2.65 0.75
N ILE A 106 15.76 2.20 0.85
CA ILE A 106 16.93 3.06 1.05
C ILE A 106 17.41 3.61 -0.28
N GLU A 107 17.47 2.77 -1.32
CA GLU A 107 17.90 3.13 -2.67
C GLU A 107 16.86 2.68 -3.71
N PRO A 108 15.77 3.46 -3.91
CA PRO A 108 14.69 3.08 -4.82
C PRO A 108 15.17 3.11 -6.27
N THR A 109 15.05 1.96 -6.95
CA THR A 109 15.44 1.79 -8.36
C THR A 109 14.34 2.20 -9.32
N THR A 110 13.11 2.40 -8.84
CA THR A 110 11.93 2.77 -9.63
C THR A 110 11.00 3.75 -8.88
N LEU A 111 10.66 4.82 -9.61
CA LEU A 111 9.71 5.92 -9.39
C LEU A 111 9.72 6.67 -8.04
N VAL A 112 10.38 7.84 -8.11
CA VAL A 112 9.95 9.12 -7.49
C VAL A 112 8.78 9.68 -8.28
#